data_AF-A0A351JXH5-F1
#
_entry.id   AF-A0A351JXH5-F1
#
_cell.length_a   1.000
_cell.length_b   1.000
_cell.length_c   1.000
_cell.angle_alpha   90.00
_cell.angle_beta   90.00
_cell.angle_gamma   90.00
#
_symmetry.space_group_name_H-M   'P 1'
#
loop_
_entity.id
_entity.type
_entity.pdbx_description
1 polymer ?
#
loop_
_entity_poly.entity_id
_entity_poly.type
_entity_poly.pdbx_seq_one_letter_code
_entity_poly.pdbx_strand_id
1 'polypeptide(L)'
;MAVRPEGGLPGGPIGQAIYGLDSAGMLAVLGRFPDQCREGLALGEGVAAERLAGFSRIVTVGMGGSGIAGSLLAAFLPVDVVSVRGYALPPWVGEESLVVA
;
A
#
# COMPACT_ATOMS: atom_id res chain seq x y z
N MET A 1 -17.51 -21.15 10.53
CA MET A 1 -18.25 -20.21 11.39
C MET A 1 -17.69 -18.83 11.10
N ALA A 2 -18.36 -18.03 10.26
CA ALA A 2 -17.85 -16.71 9.86
C ALA A 2 -18.02 -15.73 11.02
N VAL A 3 -16.90 -15.18 11.49
CA VAL A 3 -16.87 -14.14 12.51
C VAL A 3 -17.54 -12.90 11.93
N ARG A 4 -18.63 -12.44 12.54
CA ARG A 4 -19.27 -11.17 12.16
C ARG A 4 -18.42 -10.02 12.71
N PRO A 5 -17.85 -9.15 11.86
CA PRO A 5 -17.13 -7.99 12.34
C PRO A 5 -18.13 -6.98 12.93
N GLU A 6 -17.84 -6.48 14.13
CA GLU A 6 -18.57 -5.34 14.69
C GLU A 6 -18.23 -4.11 13.86
N GLY A 7 -19.22 -3.60 13.10
CA GLY A 7 -19.07 -2.48 12.18
C GLY A 7 -19.31 -2.79 10.68
N GLY A 8 -19.78 -3.99 10.33
CA GLY A 8 -20.06 -4.37 8.93
C GLY A 8 -21.49 -4.11 8.45
N LEU A 9 -21.62 -3.98 7.12
CA LEU A 9 -22.84 -3.81 6.29
C LEU A 9 -24.14 -4.41 6.87
N PRO A 10 -25.31 -3.79 6.62
CA PRO A 10 -26.56 -4.14 7.29
C PRO A 10 -26.87 -5.63 7.19
N GLY A 11 -27.17 -6.27 8.32
CA GLY A 11 -27.43 -7.71 8.44
C GLY A 11 -28.67 -8.24 7.71
N GLY A 12 -29.29 -7.40 6.86
CA GLY A 12 -30.39 -7.76 5.98
C GLY A 12 -29.95 -8.56 4.75
N PRO A 13 -30.90 -8.87 3.83
CA PRO A 13 -30.70 -9.81 2.73
C PRO A 13 -29.52 -9.46 1.81
N ILE A 14 -29.31 -8.17 1.55
CA ILE A 14 -28.21 -7.67 0.70
C ILE A 14 -26.85 -7.90 1.36
N GLY A 15 -26.73 -7.65 2.67
CA GLY A 15 -25.49 -7.90 3.40
C GLY A 15 -25.12 -9.39 3.39
N GLN A 16 -26.09 -10.28 3.58
CA GLN A 16 -25.85 -11.73 3.51
C GLN A 16 -25.42 -12.18 2.11
N ALA A 17 -26.03 -11.64 1.05
CA ALA A 17 -25.60 -11.93 -0.33
C ALA A 17 -24.15 -11.46 -0.59
N ILE A 18 -23.78 -10.27 -0.09
CA ILE A 18 -22.42 -9.75 -0.20
C ILE A 18 -21.42 -10.64 0.53
N TYR A 19 -21.70 -11.07 1.77
CA TYR A 19 -20.85 -12.02 2.50
C TYR A 19 -20.73 -13.38 1.79
N GLY A 20 -21.80 -13.84 1.15
CA GLY A 20 -21.77 -15.09 0.37
C GLY A 20 -20.90 -15.02 -0.89
N LEU A 21 -20.72 -13.83 -1.47
CA LEU A 21 -19.88 -13.59 -2.64
C LEU A 21 -18.42 -13.27 -2.29
N ASP A 22 -18.14 -12.89 -1.04
CA ASP A 22 -16.80 -12.54 -0.58
C ASP A 22 -15.93 -13.78 -0.26
N SER A 23 -15.69 -14.59 -1.28
CA SER A 23 -14.91 -15.83 -1.16
C SER A 23 -13.44 -15.61 -0.75
N ALA A 24 -12.92 -14.40 -0.97
CA ALA A 24 -11.57 -13.99 -0.61
C ALA A 24 -11.47 -13.26 0.74
N GLY A 25 -12.60 -13.01 1.43
CA GLY A 25 -12.62 -12.34 2.73
C GLY A 25 -12.22 -10.86 2.69
N MET A 26 -12.41 -10.19 1.57
CA MET A 26 -12.04 -8.79 1.36
C MET A 26 -12.79 -7.83 2.28
N LEU A 27 -14.01 -8.16 2.72
CA LEU A 27 -14.76 -7.33 3.67
C LEU A 27 -14.04 -7.25 5.01
N ALA A 28 -13.44 -8.35 5.47
CA ALA A 28 -12.66 -8.38 6.68
C ALA A 28 -11.34 -7.58 6.52
N VAL A 29 -10.70 -7.70 5.35
CA VAL A 29 -9.50 -6.91 5.02
C VAL A 29 -9.81 -5.41 5.04
N LEU A 30 -10.91 -4.98 4.42
CA LEU A 30 -11.35 -3.59 4.43
C LEU A 30 -11.71 -3.12 5.84
N GLY A 31 -12.40 -3.95 6.63
CA GLY A 31 -12.74 -3.63 8.02
C GLY A 31 -11.52 -3.39 8.90
N ARG A 32 -10.40 -4.07 8.62
CA ARG A 32 -9.11 -3.90 9.33
C ARG A 32 -8.24 -2.79 8.76
N PHE A 33 -8.68 -2.01 7.77
CA PHE A 33 -7.84 -1.00 7.13
C PHE A 33 -7.22 0.00 8.11
N PRO A 34 -7.93 0.54 9.13
CA PRO A 34 -7.31 1.43 10.10
C PRO A 34 -6.18 0.78 10.93
N ASP A 35 -6.30 -0.50 11.26
CA ASP A 35 -5.25 -1.26 11.95
C ASP A 35 -4.05 -1.45 11.05
N GLN A 36 -4.26 -1.80 9.78
CA GLN A 36 -3.19 -1.92 8.78
C GLN A 36 -2.42 -0.61 8.62
N CYS A 37 -3.09 0.55 8.65
CA CYS A 37 -2.40 1.84 8.63
C CYS A 37 -1.53 2.07 9.86
N ARG A 38 -2.03 1.73 11.07
CA ARG A 38 -1.27 1.85 12.32
C ARG A 38 -0.06 0.91 12.34
N GLU A 39 -0.25 -0.34 11.93
CA GLU A 39 0.81 -1.33 11.79
C GLU A 39 1.88 -0.83 10.80
N GLY A 40 1.46 -0.31 9.64
CA GLY A 40 2.37 0.25 8.63
C GLY A 40 3.18 1.45 9.15
N LEU A 41 2.55 2.35 9.92
CA LEU A 41 3.25 3.48 10.53
C LEU A 41 4.28 3.02 11.57
N ALA A 42 3.91 2.09 12.46
CA ALA A 42 4.80 1.56 13.48
C ALA A 42 6.02 0.83 12.86
N LEU A 43 5.81 0.12 11.76
CA LEU A 43 6.91 -0.49 10.99
C LEU A 43 7.85 0.58 10.41
N GLY A 44 7.29 1.67 9.89
CA GLY A 44 8.05 2.79 9.34
C GLY A 44 8.89 3.52 10.40
N GLU A 45 8.36 3.71 11.61
CA GLU A 45 9.08 4.32 12.73
C GLU A 45 10.31 3.50 13.18
N GLY A 46 10.31 2.19 12.93
CA GLY A 46 11.45 1.31 13.20
C GLY A 46 12.59 1.38 12.18
N VAL A 47 12.41 2.12 11.08
CA VAL A 47 13.43 2.24 10.02
C VAL A 47 14.48 3.28 10.42
N ALA A 48 15.75 2.88 10.45
CA ALA A 48 16.88 3.77 10.66
C ALA A 48 17.14 4.66 9.42
N ALA A 49 16.30 5.68 9.24
CA ALA A 49 16.30 6.56 8.09
C ALA A 49 17.59 7.40 7.98
N GLU A 50 18.34 7.56 9.07
CA GLU A 50 19.61 8.30 9.10
C GLU A 50 20.68 7.64 8.23
N ARG A 51 20.50 6.36 7.89
CA ARG A 51 21.38 5.62 6.97
C ARG A 51 21.03 5.84 5.50
N LEU A 52 19.91 6.50 5.21
CA LEU A 52 19.46 6.79 3.85
C LEU A 52 19.97 8.18 3.46
N ALA A 53 20.99 8.22 2.62
CA ALA A 53 21.58 9.45 2.10
C ALA A 53 22.11 9.25 0.68
N GLY A 54 22.45 10.35 -0.01
CA GLY A 54 23.11 10.32 -1.31
C GLY A 54 22.17 10.17 -2.53
N PHE A 55 20.86 10.14 -2.32
CA PHE A 55 19.87 10.12 -3.40
C PHE A 55 19.17 11.47 -3.55
N SER A 56 18.70 11.77 -4.76
CA SER A 56 17.90 12.96 -5.06
C SER A 56 16.49 12.64 -5.56
N ARG A 57 16.20 11.35 -5.82
CA ARG A 57 14.86 10.86 -6.14
C ARG A 57 14.55 9.51 -5.53
N ILE A 58 13.25 9.21 -5.47
CA ILE A 58 12.71 7.91 -5.11
C ILE A 58 12.12 7.27 -6.37
N VAL A 59 12.40 5.99 -6.59
CA VAL A 59 11.82 5.19 -7.68
C VAL A 59 11.03 4.06 -7.06
N THR A 60 9.71 4.09 -7.19
CA THR A 60 8.86 3.01 -6.68
C THR A 60 8.56 2.03 -7.80
N VAL A 61 8.74 0.74 -7.56
CA VAL A 61 8.35 -0.31 -8.51
C VAL A 61 7.14 -1.07 -8.00
N GLY A 62 6.16 -1.29 -8.88
CA GLY A 62 4.95 -2.02 -8.49
C GLY A 62 3.97 -2.20 -9.63
N MET A 63 3.47 -3.42 -9.79
CA MET A 63 2.49 -3.79 -10.81
C MET A 63 1.07 -3.77 -10.21
N GLY A 64 0.19 -2.94 -10.76
CA GLY A 64 -1.22 -2.86 -10.32
C GLY A 64 -1.39 -2.15 -8.97
N GLY A 65 -2.07 -2.79 -8.01
CA GLY A 65 -2.41 -2.19 -6.72
C GLY A 65 -1.20 -1.73 -5.90
N SER A 66 -0.06 -2.41 -5.99
CA SER A 66 1.18 -1.99 -5.33
C SER A 66 1.77 -0.70 -5.91
N GLY A 67 1.54 -0.43 -7.20
CA GLY A 67 1.93 0.82 -7.84
C GLY A 67 1.15 2.05 -7.37
N ILE A 68 0.03 1.85 -6.66
CA ILE A 68 -0.75 2.96 -6.07
C ILE A 68 0.05 3.65 -4.97
N ALA A 69 0.81 2.89 -4.16
CA ALA A 69 1.64 3.46 -3.10
C ALA A 69 2.63 4.48 -3.65
N GLY A 70 3.30 4.17 -4.77
CA GLY A 70 4.19 5.11 -5.44
C GLY A 70 3.51 6.38 -5.95
N SER A 71 2.26 6.26 -6.42
CA SER A 71 1.48 7.42 -6.86
C SER A 71 1.06 8.31 -5.69
N LEU A 72 0.76 7.71 -4.53
CA LEU A 72 0.50 8.46 -3.29
C LEU A 72 1.76 9.19 -2.82
N LEU A 73 2.91 8.50 -2.78
CA LEU A 73 4.18 9.12 -2.39
C LEU A 73 4.54 10.30 -3.29
N ALA A 74 4.37 10.17 -4.61
CA ALA A 74 4.58 11.26 -5.56
C ALA A 74 3.65 12.47 -5.35
N ALA A 75 2.46 12.25 -4.79
CA ALA A 75 1.50 13.33 -4.52
C ALA A 75 1.77 14.04 -3.18
N PHE A 76 2.31 13.34 -2.19
CA PHE A 76 2.44 13.84 -0.82
C PHE A 76 3.87 14.23 -0.41
N LEU A 77 4.90 13.67 -1.06
CA LEU A 77 6.27 13.99 -0.73
C LEU A 77 6.81 15.15 -1.58
N PRO A 78 7.66 16.02 -1.00
CA PRO A 78 8.29 17.12 -1.73
C PRO A 78 9.51 16.69 -2.56
N VAL A 79 9.97 15.44 -2.43
CA VAL A 79 11.07 14.87 -3.23
C VAL A 79 10.53 14.31 -4.55
N ASP A 80 11.36 14.27 -5.59
CA ASP A 80 10.98 13.63 -6.85
C ASP A 80 10.72 12.13 -6.63
N VAL A 81 9.50 11.68 -6.95
CA VAL A 81 9.10 10.28 -6.87
C VAL A 81 8.61 9.82 -8.24
N VAL A 82 9.29 8.83 -8.80
CA VAL A 82 8.93 8.23 -10.09
C VAL A 82 8.33 6.85 -9.87
N SER A 83 7.07 6.66 -10.30
CA SER A 83 6.39 5.36 -10.21
C SER A 83 6.59 4.55 -11.49
N VAL A 84 7.34 3.45 -11.38
CA VAL A 84 7.61 2.51 -12.47
C VAL A 84 6.65 1.33 -12.36
N ARG A 85 5.76 1.19 -13.35
CA ARG A 85 4.79 0.09 -13.46
C ARG A 85 5.16 -0.95 -14.52
N GLY A 86 6.44 -0.99 -14.89
CA GLY A 86 6.99 -1.94 -15.86
C GLY A 86 7.79 -3.04 -15.19
N TYR A 87 8.07 -4.10 -15.94
CA TYR A 87 8.88 -5.23 -15.47
C TYR A 87 10.40 -4.98 -15.52
N ALA A 88 10.82 -3.83 -16.05
CA ALA A 88 12.22 -3.43 -16.14
C ALA A 88 12.41 -2.03 -15.53
N LEU A 89 13.52 -1.85 -14.80
CA LEU A 89 13.94 -0.53 -14.37
C LEU A 89 14.40 0.29 -15.59
N PRO A 90 14.00 1.57 -15.68
CA PRO A 90 14.53 2.45 -16.71
C PRO A 90 16.06 2.59 -16.63
N PRO A 91 16.77 2.74 -17.77
CA PRO A 91 18.25 2.81 -17.78
C PRO A 91 18.85 3.99 -17.01
N TRP A 92 18.07 5.01 -16.70
CA TRP A 92 18.51 6.18 -15.95
C TRP A 92 18.53 5.97 -14.43
N VAL A 93 17.99 4.85 -13.93
CA VAL A 93 18.01 4.54 -12.48
C VAL A 93 19.45 4.22 -12.08
N GLY A 94 20.07 5.12 -11.31
CA GLY A 94 21.46 5.01 -10.87
C GLY A 94 21.66 5.27 -9.37
N GLU A 95 22.88 5.66 -8.99
CA GLU A 95 23.29 5.90 -7.60
C GLU A 95 22.51 7.03 -6.92
N GLU A 96 21.97 7.96 -7.70
CA GLU A 96 21.13 9.07 -7.24
C GLU A 96 19.67 8.68 -6.97
N SER A 97 19.30 7.41 -7.20
CA SER A 97 17.93 6.90 -7.11
C SER A 97 17.76 5.93 -5.94
N LEU A 98 16.89 6.26 -4.98
CA LEU A 98 16.43 5.31 -3.96
C LEU A 98 15.30 4.44 -4.52
N VAL A 99 15.56 3.15 -4.77
CA VAL A 99 14.55 2.22 -5.28
C VAL A 99 13.76 1.58 -4.13
N VAL A 100 12.43 1.60 -4.23
CA VAL A 100 11.49 0.99 -3.28
C VAL A 100 10.58 0.00 -4.02
N ALA A 101 10.50 -1.25 -3.55
CA ALA A 101 9.81 -2.36 -4.21
C ALA A 101 8.84 -3.08 -3.26
#